data_AF-A0A485LYS2-F1
#
_entry.id   AF-A0A485LYS2-F1
#
_cell.length_a   1.000
_cell.length_b   1.000
_cell.length_c   1.000
_cell.angle_alpha   90.00
_cell.angle_beta   90.00
_cell.angle_gamma   90.00
#
_symmetry.space_group_name_H-M   'P 1'
#
loop_
_entity.id
_entity.type
_entity.pdbx_description
1 polymer ?
#
loop_
_entity_poly.entity_id
_entity_poly.type
_entity_poly.pdbx_seq_one_letter_code
_entity_poly.pdbx_strand_id
1 'polypeptide(L)'
;MDRTKKNAVYILVLALSVYGSSSCLKRALYSELTCMYTVPDTIGPWVGSDVDTDIEGLKEAIGAQRVVFRTYRHGRDEVSLYLAYYKDVNSANMVHAPEVCYTGQGWTMKENDIVPRTLGPQHAMVNRMVIEKVGRQELVYAWWQTGGKTIPRNSVNRFYQVMRSITGKHPSTVWVRISVALSDETAGDEERLMMFGARLMPLLGNYFTGS
;
A
#
# COMPACT_ATOMS: atom_id res chain seq x y z
N MET A 1 -11.80 -32.30 41.00
CA MET A 1 -11.53 -31.06 40.24
C MET A 1 -12.48 -29.98 40.72
N ASP A 2 -11.94 -28.89 41.27
CA ASP A 2 -12.65 -27.80 41.95
C ASP A 2 -13.71 -27.12 41.03
N ARG A 3 -14.91 -26.88 41.57
CA ARG A 3 -16.06 -26.25 40.88
C ARG A 3 -15.70 -24.85 40.36
N THR A 4 -14.83 -24.16 41.07
CA THR A 4 -14.30 -22.83 40.70
C THR A 4 -13.43 -22.90 39.44
N LYS A 5 -12.58 -23.92 39.32
CA LYS A 5 -11.76 -24.16 38.12
C LYS A 5 -12.60 -24.54 36.91
N LYS A 6 -13.67 -25.32 37.10
CA LYS A 6 -14.62 -25.64 36.02
C LYS A 6 -15.33 -24.38 35.51
N ASN A 7 -15.81 -23.53 36.41
CA ASN A 7 -16.46 -22.27 36.04
C ASN A 7 -15.52 -21.31 35.30
N ALA A 8 -14.25 -21.22 35.72
CA ALA A 8 -13.24 -20.41 35.03
C ALA A 8 -12.98 -20.91 33.59
N VAL A 9 -12.92 -22.23 33.39
CA VAL A 9 -12.78 -22.82 32.05
C VAL A 9 -14.00 -22.52 31.18
N TYR A 10 -15.23 -22.65 31.71
CA TYR A 10 -16.44 -22.33 30.96
C TYR A 10 -16.53 -20.85 30.57
N ILE A 11 -16.17 -19.94 31.48
CA ILE A 11 -16.13 -18.50 31.21
C ILE A 11 -15.09 -18.19 30.13
N LEU A 12 -13.91 -18.81 30.18
CA LEU A 12 -12.87 -18.63 29.17
C LEU A 12 -13.33 -19.11 27.78
N VAL A 13 -13.96 -20.29 27.70
CA VAL A 13 -14.50 -20.83 26.44
C VAL A 13 -15.62 -19.95 25.89
N LEU A 14 -16.53 -19.47 26.75
CA LEU A 14 -17.57 -18.51 26.37
C LEU A 14 -16.97 -17.18 25.87
N ALA A 15 -15.97 -16.64 26.56
CA ALA A 15 -15.30 -15.41 26.15
C ALA A 15 -14.61 -15.59 24.79
N LEU A 16 -13.90 -16.70 24.56
CA LEU A 16 -13.23 -17.00 23.30
C LEU A 16 -14.22 -17.25 22.15
N SER A 17 -15.35 -17.90 22.41
CA SER A 17 -16.39 -18.14 21.39
C SER A 17 -17.16 -16.87 21.03
N VAL A 18 -17.49 -16.02 22.00
CA VAL A 18 -18.07 -14.69 21.77
C VAL A 18 -17.08 -13.79 21.01
N TYR A 19 -15.80 -13.81 21.40
CA TYR A 19 -14.74 -13.09 20.69
C TYR A 19 -14.57 -13.57 19.25
N GLY A 20 -14.52 -14.89 19.04
CA GLY A 20 -14.43 -15.52 17.73
C GLY A 20 -15.63 -15.17 16.85
N SER A 21 -16.84 -15.26 17.39
CA SER A 21 -18.09 -14.94 16.68
C SER A 21 -18.15 -13.45 16.31
N SER A 22 -17.80 -12.56 17.24
CA SER A 22 -17.75 -11.11 17.00
C SER A 22 -16.69 -10.73 15.96
N SER A 23 -15.54 -11.40 15.99
CA SER A 23 -14.46 -11.20 15.01
C SER A 23 -14.86 -11.71 13.63
N CYS A 24 -15.55 -12.85 13.56
CA CYS A 24 -16.08 -13.41 12.32
C CYS A 24 -17.15 -12.49 11.71
N LEU A 25 -18.09 -11.99 12.53
CA LEU A 25 -19.13 -11.06 12.11
C LEU A 25 -18.56 -9.73 11.62
N LYS A 26 -17.61 -9.14 12.36
CA LYS A 26 -16.89 -7.93 11.92
C LYS A 26 -16.16 -8.15 10.60
N ARG A 27 -15.49 -9.29 10.45
CA ARG A 27 -14.78 -9.64 9.21
C ARG A 27 -15.74 -9.78 8.01
N ALA A 28 -16.92 -10.37 8.22
CA ALA A 28 -17.95 -10.46 7.19
C ALA A 28 -18.49 -9.07 6.81
N LEU A 29 -18.83 -8.24 7.79
CA LEU A 29 -19.32 -6.86 7.57
C LEU A 29 -18.28 -5.99 6.85
N TYR A 30 -17.01 -6.12 7.22
CA TYR A 30 -15.90 -5.40 6.61
C TYR A 30 -15.55 -5.90 5.20
N SER A 31 -15.76 -7.19 4.89
CA SER A 31 -15.53 -7.74 3.56
C SER A 31 -16.48 -7.18 2.49
N GLU A 32 -17.69 -6.76 2.91
CA GLU A 32 -18.74 -6.15 2.10
C GLU A 32 -18.49 -4.66 1.82
N LEU A 33 -17.72 -3.97 2.69
CA LEU A 33 -17.38 -2.56 2.52
C LEU A 33 -16.33 -2.41 1.43
N THR A 34 -16.80 -2.15 0.22
CA THR A 34 -15.94 -1.73 -0.86
C THR A 34 -15.60 -0.27 -0.59
N CYS A 35 -14.33 0.05 -0.32
CA CYS A 35 -13.90 1.45 -0.38
C CYS A 35 -14.35 2.03 -1.75
N MET A 36 -14.69 3.30 -1.86
CA MET A 36 -15.04 3.92 -3.16
C MET A 36 -14.07 5.03 -3.55
N TYR A 37 -13.10 5.28 -2.67
CA TYR A 37 -12.14 6.34 -2.84
C TYR A 37 -11.16 6.01 -3.97
N THR A 38 -10.92 7.01 -4.80
CA THR A 38 -9.82 7.07 -5.75
C THR A 38 -9.04 8.37 -5.53
N VAL A 39 -7.75 8.33 -5.78
CA VAL A 39 -6.92 9.54 -5.73
C VAL A 39 -7.42 10.51 -6.81
N PRO A 40 -7.61 11.80 -6.50
CA PRO A 40 -8.13 12.77 -7.45
C PRO A 40 -7.17 13.02 -8.61
N ASP A 41 -7.71 13.42 -9.75
CA ASP A 41 -6.91 13.76 -10.95
C ASP A 41 -6.04 15.00 -10.73
N THR A 42 -6.30 15.80 -9.69
CA THR A 42 -5.48 16.95 -9.31
C THR A 42 -5.09 16.85 -7.83
N ILE A 43 -3.79 16.97 -7.56
CA ILE A 43 -3.22 16.93 -6.20
C ILE A 43 -2.38 18.20 -6.00
N GLY A 44 -2.97 19.23 -5.40
CA GLY A 44 -2.31 20.53 -5.31
C GLY A 44 -1.97 21.06 -6.71
N PRO A 45 -0.69 21.35 -7.03
CA PRO A 45 -0.30 21.85 -8.35
C PRO A 45 -0.11 20.75 -9.41
N TRP A 46 -0.23 19.47 -9.02
CA TRP A 46 -0.01 18.33 -9.91
C TRP A 46 -1.30 17.95 -10.63
N VAL A 47 -1.25 17.91 -11.96
CA VAL A 47 -2.37 17.48 -12.81
C VAL A 47 -2.06 16.11 -13.38
N GLY A 48 -2.96 15.17 -13.14
CA GLY A 48 -2.83 13.77 -13.47
C GLY A 48 -3.53 13.38 -14.78
N SER A 49 -2.97 12.39 -15.47
CA SER A 49 -3.57 11.76 -16.63
C SER A 49 -3.35 10.25 -16.55
N ASP A 50 -4.43 9.48 -16.65
CA ASP A 50 -4.36 8.03 -16.55
C ASP A 50 -3.47 7.45 -17.66
N VAL A 51 -2.71 6.43 -17.30
CA VAL A 51 -1.88 5.67 -18.24
C VAL A 51 -2.80 4.72 -18.99
N ASP A 52 -2.72 4.73 -20.32
CA ASP A 52 -3.48 3.81 -21.18
C ASP A 52 -2.97 2.38 -20.98
N THR A 53 -3.76 1.57 -20.27
CA THR A 53 -3.44 0.18 -19.92
C THR A 53 -4.72 -0.58 -19.55
N ASP A 54 -4.66 -1.91 -19.64
CA ASP A 54 -5.75 -2.78 -19.19
C ASP A 54 -5.77 -2.87 -17.65
N ILE A 55 -6.43 -1.90 -17.02
CA ILE A 55 -6.57 -1.81 -15.56
C ILE A 55 -7.37 -2.99 -15.01
N GLU A 56 -8.38 -3.49 -15.72
CA GLU A 56 -9.21 -4.60 -15.25
C GLU A 56 -8.44 -5.93 -15.27
N GLY A 57 -7.76 -6.23 -16.38
CA GLY A 57 -6.87 -7.39 -16.45
C GLY A 57 -5.75 -7.34 -15.41
N LEU A 58 -5.22 -6.14 -15.13
CA LEU A 58 -4.22 -5.96 -14.08
C LEU A 58 -4.79 -6.21 -12.67
N LYS A 59 -5.99 -5.69 -12.37
CA LYS A 59 -6.69 -5.93 -11.09
C LYS A 59 -6.89 -7.42 -10.84
N GLU A 60 -7.35 -8.15 -11.87
CA GLU A 60 -7.53 -9.59 -11.81
C GLU A 60 -6.21 -10.32 -11.58
N ALA A 61 -5.16 -9.97 -12.33
CA ALA A 61 -3.85 -10.62 -12.24
C ALA A 61 -3.19 -10.47 -10.85
N ILE A 62 -3.42 -9.35 -10.17
CA ILE A 62 -2.80 -9.06 -8.87
C ILE A 62 -3.77 -9.17 -7.69
N GLY A 63 -5.05 -9.51 -7.93
CA GLY A 63 -6.09 -9.61 -6.90
C GLY A 63 -6.49 -8.30 -6.22
N ALA A 64 -6.19 -7.16 -6.84
CA ALA A 64 -6.49 -5.83 -6.29
C ALA A 64 -7.95 -5.45 -6.54
N GLN A 65 -8.61 -4.85 -5.55
CA GLN A 65 -9.98 -4.35 -5.73
C GLN A 65 -9.99 -3.02 -6.49
N ARG A 66 -8.89 -2.26 -6.41
CA ARG A 66 -8.68 -1.04 -7.17
C ARG A 66 -7.22 -0.87 -7.54
N VAL A 67 -6.99 -0.35 -8.73
CA VAL A 67 -5.69 0.10 -9.21
C VAL A 67 -5.84 1.50 -9.77
N VAL A 68 -4.87 2.36 -9.47
CA VAL A 68 -4.68 3.65 -10.13
C VAL A 68 -3.29 3.62 -10.74
N PHE A 69 -3.21 3.88 -12.05
CA PHE A 69 -1.94 4.09 -12.73
C PHE A 69 -2.02 5.39 -13.53
N ARG A 70 -1.30 6.40 -13.04
CA ARG A 70 -1.46 7.78 -13.50
C ARG A 70 -0.12 8.51 -13.52
N THR A 71 0.07 9.34 -14.53
CA THR A 71 1.19 10.27 -14.58
C THR A 71 0.72 11.65 -14.16
N TYR A 72 1.37 12.23 -13.14
CA TYR A 72 1.12 13.58 -12.65
C TYR A 72 2.20 14.53 -13.16
N ARG A 73 1.76 15.71 -13.64
CA ARG A 73 2.65 16.75 -14.17
C ARG A 73 2.47 18.07 -13.42
N HIS A 74 3.59 18.76 -13.21
CA HIS A 74 3.63 20.13 -12.69
C HIS A 74 4.74 20.90 -13.42
N GLY A 75 4.37 21.75 -14.38
CA GLY A 75 5.34 22.41 -15.25
C GLY A 75 6.11 21.39 -16.10
N ARG A 76 7.42 21.26 -15.87
CA ARG A 76 8.28 20.28 -16.54
C ARG A 76 8.47 19.00 -15.72
N ASP A 77 8.02 18.98 -14.47
CA ASP A 77 8.18 17.84 -13.59
C ASP A 77 7.09 16.81 -13.86
N GLU A 78 7.47 15.53 -13.80
CA GLU A 78 6.60 14.40 -14.03
C GLU A 78 6.83 13.32 -12.96
N VAL A 79 5.76 12.82 -12.36
CA VAL A 79 5.77 11.72 -11.38
C VAL A 79 4.74 10.67 -11.79
N SER A 80 5.18 9.43 -11.94
CA SER A 80 4.29 8.30 -12.17
C SER A 80 3.80 7.73 -10.83
N LEU A 81 2.49 7.71 -10.62
CA LEU A 81 1.83 7.04 -9.50
C LEU A 81 1.30 5.69 -9.95
N TYR A 82 1.67 4.65 -9.21
CA TYR A 82 1.00 3.37 -9.22
C TYR A 82 0.49 3.07 -7.82
N LEU A 83 -0.78 2.70 -7.72
CA LEU A 83 -1.44 2.40 -6.46
C LEU A 83 -2.34 1.17 -6.63
N ALA A 84 -2.25 0.21 -5.73
CA ALA A 84 -3.15 -0.95 -5.68
C ALA A 84 -3.73 -1.13 -4.28
N TYR A 85 -5.07 -1.13 -4.16
CA TYR A 85 -5.78 -1.34 -2.91
C TYR A 85 -6.20 -2.80 -2.73
N TYR A 86 -5.96 -3.31 -1.54
CA TYR A 86 -6.28 -4.66 -1.09
C TYR A 86 -7.15 -4.59 0.16
N LYS A 87 -8.33 -5.22 0.11
CA LYS A 87 -9.28 -5.22 1.23
C LYS A 87 -8.85 -6.13 2.38
N ASP A 88 -8.09 -7.19 2.10
CA ASP A 88 -7.67 -8.17 3.10
C ASP A 88 -6.34 -8.86 2.78
N VAL A 89 -5.87 -9.66 3.75
CA VAL A 89 -4.60 -10.40 3.67
C VAL A 89 -4.55 -11.35 2.48
N ASN A 90 -5.67 -11.97 2.10
CA ASN A 90 -5.71 -12.95 1.02
C ASN A 90 -5.55 -12.26 -0.33
N SER A 91 -6.28 -11.14 -0.53
CA SER A 91 -6.13 -10.32 -1.73
C SER A 91 -4.71 -9.76 -1.90
N ALA A 92 -4.06 -9.36 -0.80
CA ALA A 92 -2.67 -8.89 -0.83
C ALA A 92 -1.63 -10.02 -1.05
N ASN A 93 -2.03 -11.29 -0.94
CA ASN A 93 -1.12 -12.43 -1.04
C ASN A 93 -0.70 -12.75 -2.48
N MET A 94 -1.40 -12.18 -3.48
CA MET A 94 -1.10 -12.35 -4.90
C MET A 94 0.03 -11.43 -5.39
N VAL A 95 0.51 -10.51 -4.55
CA VAL A 95 1.55 -9.54 -4.91
C VAL A 95 2.93 -10.07 -4.54
N HIS A 96 3.73 -10.37 -5.55
CA HIS A 96 5.14 -10.70 -5.37
C HIS A 96 5.96 -9.48 -4.94
N ALA A 97 7.16 -9.73 -4.41
CA ALA A 97 8.08 -8.66 -4.07
C ALA A 97 8.45 -7.84 -5.33
N PRO A 98 8.71 -6.52 -5.22
CA PRO A 98 8.96 -5.65 -6.37
C PRO A 98 10.04 -6.18 -7.30
N GLU A 99 11.06 -6.83 -6.77
CA GLU A 99 12.15 -7.46 -7.50
C GLU A 99 11.62 -8.43 -8.58
N VAL A 100 10.61 -9.23 -8.25
CA VAL A 100 10.01 -10.22 -9.16
C VAL A 100 9.17 -9.53 -10.24
N CYS A 101 8.37 -8.55 -9.86
CA CYS A 101 7.51 -7.82 -10.80
C CYS A 101 8.33 -7.01 -11.81
N TYR A 102 9.37 -6.31 -11.34
CA TYR A 102 10.22 -5.49 -12.18
C TYR A 102 11.06 -6.34 -13.15
N THR A 103 11.70 -7.39 -12.66
CA THR A 103 12.47 -8.30 -13.51
C THR A 103 11.61 -9.00 -14.55
N GLY A 104 10.39 -9.44 -14.19
CA GLY A 104 9.42 -10.00 -15.13
C GLY A 104 8.96 -9.02 -16.22
N GLN A 105 9.01 -7.71 -15.95
CA GLN A 105 8.71 -6.64 -16.92
C GLN A 105 9.95 -6.16 -17.70
N GLY A 106 11.10 -6.82 -17.52
CA GLY A 106 12.36 -6.50 -18.19
C GLY A 106 13.13 -5.33 -17.58
N TRP A 107 12.84 -4.96 -16.33
CA TRP A 107 13.63 -3.99 -15.56
C TRP A 107 14.73 -4.70 -14.76
N THR A 108 15.90 -4.09 -14.71
CA THR A 108 17.02 -4.50 -13.85
C THR A 108 17.06 -3.61 -12.62
N MET A 109 17.22 -4.20 -11.45
CA MET A 109 17.37 -3.46 -10.20
C MET A 109 18.84 -3.09 -9.98
N LYS A 110 19.13 -1.80 -9.85
CA LYS A 110 20.48 -1.27 -9.62
C LYS A 110 20.73 -0.98 -8.15
N GLU A 111 19.72 -0.42 -7.47
CA GLU A 111 19.72 -0.10 -6.04
C GLU A 111 18.39 -0.50 -5.42
N ASN A 112 18.39 -0.89 -4.13
CA ASN A 112 17.21 -1.32 -3.38
C ASN A 112 17.47 -1.19 -1.87
N ASP A 113 17.12 -0.03 -1.32
CA ASP A 113 17.42 0.35 0.06
C ASP A 113 16.15 0.78 0.79
N ILE A 114 16.10 0.47 2.09
CA ILE A 114 15.07 1.03 2.95
C ILE A 114 15.60 2.31 3.56
N VAL A 115 14.93 3.42 3.27
CA VAL A 115 15.36 4.75 3.73
C VAL A 115 14.21 5.48 4.43
N PRO A 116 14.51 6.25 5.50
CA PRO A 116 13.55 7.19 6.05
C PRO A 116 13.38 8.39 5.12
N ARG A 117 12.14 8.82 4.91
CA ARG A 117 11.80 10.04 4.16
C ARG A 117 10.71 10.82 4.88
N THR A 118 10.79 12.14 4.79
CA THR A 118 9.78 13.04 5.33
C THR A 118 8.85 13.45 4.20
N LEU A 119 7.67 12.83 4.15
CA LEU A 119 6.65 13.10 3.13
C LEU A 119 5.57 13.99 3.76
N GLY A 120 5.83 15.30 3.75
CA GLY A 120 4.99 16.28 4.44
C GLY A 120 5.14 16.15 5.96
N PRO A 121 4.05 16.09 6.74
CA PRO A 121 4.15 15.92 8.20
C PRO A 121 4.48 14.48 8.64
N GLN A 122 4.54 13.53 7.71
CA GLN A 122 4.68 12.10 8.02
C GLN A 122 6.10 11.61 7.77
N HIS A 123 6.69 10.97 8.77
CA HIS A 123 7.93 10.22 8.64
C HIS A 123 7.59 8.83 8.07
N ALA A 124 8.05 8.57 6.85
CA ALA A 124 7.78 7.36 6.10
C ALA A 124 9.04 6.51 5.98
N MET A 125 8.90 5.21 6.19
CA MET A 125 9.92 4.23 5.78
C MET A 125 9.56 3.74 4.39
N VAL A 126 10.36 4.11 3.39
CA VAL A 126 10.11 3.76 1.98
C VAL A 126 11.17 2.80 1.47
N ASN A 127 10.78 1.94 0.54
CA ASN A 127 11.71 1.21 -0.30
C ASN A 127 12.14 2.13 -1.45
N ARG A 128 13.39 2.57 -1.44
CA ARG A 128 14.03 3.36 -2.49
C ARG A 128 14.74 2.41 -3.45
N MET A 129 14.35 2.46 -4.71
CA MET A 129 14.93 1.64 -5.75
C MET A 129 15.41 2.51 -6.91
N VAL A 130 16.52 2.11 -7.53
CA VAL A 130 16.91 2.56 -8.87
C VAL A 130 16.74 1.37 -9.80
N ILE A 131 15.91 1.54 -10.83
CA ILE A 131 15.61 0.50 -11.82
C ILE A 131 16.03 0.96 -13.21
N GLU A 132 16.41 0.02 -14.07
CA GLU A 132 16.92 0.30 -15.41
C GLU A 132 16.25 -0.60 -16.46
N LYS A 133 15.83 -0.02 -17.58
CA LYS A 133 15.32 -0.76 -18.75
C LYS A 133 15.71 -0.04 -20.03
N VAL A 134 16.47 -0.72 -20.89
CA VAL A 134 16.87 -0.23 -22.22
C VAL A 134 17.44 1.20 -22.17
N GLY A 135 18.43 1.43 -21.29
CA GLY A 135 19.10 2.73 -21.12
C GLY A 135 18.26 3.81 -20.43
N ARG A 136 17.03 3.51 -19.99
CA ARG A 136 16.21 4.41 -19.16
C ARG A 136 16.30 3.97 -17.71
N GLN A 137 16.60 4.91 -16.83
CA GLN A 137 16.63 4.68 -15.39
C GLN A 137 15.48 5.39 -14.71
N GLU A 138 14.90 4.79 -13.68
CA GLU A 138 13.89 5.41 -12.81
C GLU A 138 14.32 5.34 -11.36
N LEU A 139 14.09 6.44 -10.64
CA LEU A 139 14.10 6.47 -9.19
C LEU A 139 12.69 6.19 -8.69
N VAL A 140 12.56 5.23 -7.77
CA VAL A 140 11.27 4.75 -7.28
C VAL A 140 11.24 4.80 -5.76
N TYR A 141 10.21 5.41 -5.19
CA TYR A 141 9.84 5.19 -3.79
C TYR A 141 8.57 4.34 -3.73
N ALA A 142 8.63 3.25 -2.97
CA ALA A 142 7.50 2.34 -2.81
C ALA A 142 7.28 1.93 -1.35
N TRP A 143 6.03 1.79 -0.94
CA TRP A 143 5.67 1.34 0.40
C TRP A 143 4.25 0.77 0.43
N TRP A 144 3.99 -0.04 1.44
CA TRP A 144 2.64 -0.42 1.83
C TRP A 144 2.11 0.59 2.84
N GLN A 145 0.92 1.12 2.59
CA GLN A 145 0.16 1.89 3.55
C GLN A 145 -0.90 0.99 4.17
N THR A 146 -0.86 0.80 5.49
CA THR A 146 -1.85 -0.03 6.20
C THR A 146 -2.37 0.75 7.40
N GLY A 147 -3.60 1.27 7.27
CA GLY A 147 -4.09 2.29 8.20
C GLY A 147 -3.16 3.52 8.18
N GLY A 148 -2.66 3.92 9.35
CA GLY A 148 -1.75 5.06 9.49
C GLY A 148 -0.25 4.74 9.35
N LYS A 149 0.14 3.52 8.96
CA LYS A 149 1.55 3.09 8.96
C LYS A 149 2.09 2.86 7.55
N THR A 150 3.26 3.41 7.26
CA THR A 150 4.09 3.08 6.08
C THR A 150 4.96 1.87 6.36
N ILE A 151 4.97 0.89 5.47
CA ILE A 151 5.71 -0.36 5.63
C ILE A 151 6.46 -0.67 4.31
N PRO A 152 7.80 -0.62 4.29
CA PRO A 152 8.57 -0.73 3.03
C PRO A 152 8.64 -2.15 2.47
N ARG A 153 8.40 -3.19 3.28
CA ARG A 153 8.48 -4.60 2.87
C ARG A 153 7.14 -5.30 2.94
N ASN A 154 6.80 -6.10 1.93
CA ASN A 154 5.55 -6.86 1.89
C ASN A 154 5.45 -7.88 3.05
N SER A 155 6.56 -8.57 3.40
CA SER A 155 6.57 -9.54 4.51
C SER A 155 6.16 -8.92 5.85
N VAL A 156 6.68 -7.73 6.14
CA VAL A 156 6.33 -6.95 7.34
C VAL A 156 4.89 -6.46 7.26
N ASN A 157 4.44 -6.04 6.07
CA ASN A 157 3.06 -5.60 5.86
C ASN A 157 2.09 -6.75 6.13
N ARG A 158 2.34 -7.94 5.57
CA ARG A 158 1.54 -9.14 5.78
C ARG A 158 1.41 -9.48 7.26
N PHE A 159 2.52 -9.49 8.00
CA PHE A 159 2.47 -9.70 9.45
C PHE A 159 1.61 -8.64 10.15
N TYR A 160 1.76 -7.37 9.78
CA TYR A 160 0.98 -6.29 10.35
C TYR A 160 -0.53 -6.40 10.05
N GLN A 161 -0.92 -6.79 8.82
CA GLN A 161 -2.32 -7.02 8.47
C GLN A 161 -2.93 -8.19 9.26
N VAL A 162 -2.19 -9.28 9.48
CA VAL A 162 -2.62 -10.39 10.34
C VAL A 162 -2.85 -9.91 11.77
N MET A 163 -1.91 -9.15 12.34
CA MET A 163 -2.07 -8.59 13.69
C MET A 163 -3.26 -7.64 13.80
N ARG A 164 -3.56 -6.85 12.76
CA ARG A 164 -4.76 -6.02 12.70
C ARG A 164 -6.03 -6.85 12.71
N SER A 165 -6.08 -7.91 11.91
CA SER A 165 -7.21 -8.85 11.87
C SER A 165 -7.47 -9.47 13.25
N ILE A 166 -6.41 -9.90 13.94
CA ILE A 166 -6.49 -10.48 15.29
C ILE A 166 -6.98 -9.46 16.31
N THR A 167 -6.60 -8.19 16.16
CA THR A 167 -6.99 -7.09 17.08
C THR A 167 -8.31 -6.41 16.68
N GLY A 168 -9.06 -6.98 15.74
CA GLY A 168 -10.37 -6.48 15.33
C GLY A 168 -10.33 -5.20 14.48
N LYS A 169 -9.15 -4.83 13.94
CA LYS A 169 -8.97 -3.71 13.02
C LYS A 169 -9.01 -4.20 11.58
N HIS A 170 -9.53 -3.37 10.66
CA HIS A 170 -9.54 -3.70 9.24
C HIS A 170 -8.11 -3.93 8.72
N PRO A 171 -7.84 -5.06 8.03
CA PRO A 171 -6.50 -5.40 7.54
C PRO A 171 -6.16 -4.81 6.18
N SER A 172 -7.06 -4.05 5.55
CA SER A 172 -6.82 -3.46 4.24
C SER A 172 -5.51 -2.68 4.16
N THR A 173 -4.90 -2.74 2.99
CA THR A 173 -3.62 -2.11 2.69
C THR A 173 -3.64 -1.52 1.28
N VAL A 174 -2.77 -0.56 1.05
CA VAL A 174 -2.53 0.03 -0.26
C VAL A 174 -1.04 -0.15 -0.58
N TRP A 175 -0.74 -0.76 -1.71
CA TRP A 175 0.61 -0.72 -2.28
C TRP A 175 0.77 0.57 -3.06
N VAL A 176 1.71 1.43 -2.67
CA VAL A 176 1.98 2.73 -3.29
C VAL A 176 3.36 2.72 -3.89
N ARG A 177 3.47 3.28 -5.09
CA ARG A 177 4.71 3.48 -5.82
C ARG A 177 4.67 4.81 -6.55
N ILE A 178 5.66 5.64 -6.28
CA ILE A 178 5.90 6.88 -7.02
C ILE A 178 7.27 6.79 -7.69
N SER A 179 7.35 7.14 -8.98
CA SER A 179 8.61 7.12 -9.72
C SER A 179 8.79 8.32 -10.63
N VAL A 180 10.05 8.67 -10.87
CA VAL A 180 10.50 9.69 -11.81
C VAL A 180 11.61 9.10 -12.68
N ALA A 181 11.78 9.63 -13.89
CA ALA A 181 12.98 9.35 -14.67
C ALA A 181 14.20 9.85 -13.90
N LEU A 182 15.21 9.00 -13.74
CA LEU A 182 16.46 9.35 -13.07
C LEU A 182 17.30 10.21 -14.00
N SER A 183 17.74 11.36 -13.50
CA SER A 183 18.63 12.31 -14.15
C SER A 183 20.01 12.30 -13.48
N ASP A 184 20.95 13.05 -14.06
CA ASP A 184 22.28 13.25 -13.46
C ASP A 184 22.20 14.00 -12.12
N GLU A 185 21.10 14.71 -11.86
CA GLU A 185 20.83 15.43 -10.61
C GLU A 185 19.86 14.64 -9.72
N THR A 186 20.33 13.52 -9.18
CA THR A 186 19.52 12.62 -8.33
C THR A 186 18.86 13.33 -7.15
N ALA A 187 19.49 14.37 -6.58
CA ALA A 187 18.91 15.16 -5.50
C ALA A 187 17.61 15.86 -5.91
N GLY A 188 17.55 16.42 -7.11
CA GLY A 188 16.33 17.03 -7.66
C GLY A 188 15.24 15.99 -7.93
N ASP A 189 15.62 14.79 -8.36
CA ASP A 189 14.69 13.66 -8.54
C ASP A 189 14.08 13.22 -7.21
N GLU A 190 14.89 13.10 -6.15
CA GLU A 190 14.42 12.81 -4.78
C GLU A 190 13.47 13.90 -4.29
N GLU A 191 13.80 15.17 -4.50
CA GLU A 191 12.98 16.30 -4.09
C GLU A 191 11.61 16.29 -4.77
N ARG A 192 11.55 16.00 -6.07
CA ARG A 192 10.27 15.86 -6.79
C ARG A 192 9.40 14.74 -6.21
N LEU A 193 9.98 13.57 -5.91
CA LEU A 193 9.25 12.48 -5.26
C LEU A 193 8.77 12.87 -3.86
N MET A 194 9.60 13.58 -3.08
CA MET A 194 9.21 14.05 -1.74
C MET A 194 8.10 15.10 -1.79
N MET A 195 8.15 16.05 -2.73
CA MET A 195 7.12 17.07 -2.93
C MET A 195 5.78 16.46 -3.32
N PHE A 196 5.76 15.53 -4.28
CA PHE A 196 4.55 14.81 -4.67
C PHE A 196 4.04 13.94 -3.52
N GLY A 197 4.93 13.16 -2.90
CA GLY A 197 4.62 12.30 -1.76
C GLY A 197 3.99 13.09 -0.60
N ALA A 198 4.51 14.27 -0.27
CA ALA A 198 3.95 15.14 0.78
C ALA A 198 2.48 15.52 0.55
N ARG A 199 2.05 15.63 -0.71
CA ARG A 199 0.65 15.91 -1.08
C ARG A 199 -0.20 14.65 -1.18
N LEU A 200 0.41 13.52 -1.57
CA LEU A 200 -0.26 12.23 -1.66
C LEU A 200 -0.56 11.63 -0.27
N MET A 201 0.37 11.72 0.68
CA MET A 201 0.26 11.01 1.97
C MET A 201 -1.05 11.26 2.73
N PRO A 202 -1.55 12.51 2.87
CA PRO A 202 -2.83 12.76 3.54
C PRO A 202 -4.03 12.12 2.83
N LEU A 203 -3.96 11.96 1.50
CA LEU A 203 -5.02 11.38 0.68
C LEU A 203 -5.14 9.86 0.83
N LEU A 204 -4.03 9.18 1.19
CA LEU A 204 -4.02 7.73 1.37
C LEU A 204 -4.91 7.28 2.55
N GLY A 205 -5.12 8.15 3.53
CA GLY A 205 -6.01 7.88 4.68
C GLY A 205 -7.44 7.54 4.25
N ASN A 206 -7.92 8.14 3.15
CA ASN A 206 -9.28 7.96 2.64
C ASN A 206 -9.54 6.54 2.10
N TYR A 207 -8.49 5.75 1.83
CA TYR A 207 -8.65 4.33 1.51
C TYR A 207 -9.10 3.49 2.72
N PHE A 208 -8.96 4.03 3.93
CA PHE A 208 -9.28 3.38 5.20
C PHE A 208 -10.41 4.08 5.97
N THR A 209 -11.01 5.13 5.40
CA THR A 209 -12.20 5.77 5.97
C THR A 209 -13.44 5.01 5.54
N GLY A 210 -14.23 4.50 6.49
CA GLY A 210 -15.36 3.60 6.22
C GLY A 210 -15.03 2.12 6.36
N SER A 211 -13.92 1.79 7.05
CA SER A 211 -13.51 0.42 7.44
C SER A 211 -13.34 0.27 8.94
#